data_AF-A0A7X6TNT4-F1
#
_entry.id   AF-A0A7X6TNT4-F1
#
_cell.length_a   1.000
_cell.length_b   1.000
_cell.length_c   1.000
_cell.angle_alpha   90.00
_cell.angle_beta   90.00
_cell.angle_gamma   90.00
#
_symmetry.space_group_name_H-M   'P 1'
#
loop_
_entity.id
_entity.type
_entity.pdbx_description
1 polymer ?
#
loop_
_entity_poly.entity_id
_entity_poly.type
_entity_poly.pdbx_seq_one_letter_code
_entity_poly.pdbx_strand_id
1 'polypeptide(L)'
;YINFVDEEPKEEPEKQPDDETPNKKETIIGILLGLGYCTVFSAIPFYLLTIFFFPYTSADLAVLSTIAQIITAVIVVGSMMLVSKRVVKKIAKGFNSKALLSGITYAAAIYLSTIILNLLDSMIFGSVAETNANQSTIEELLLVAPLLGAIFTCIIAPIAEEVIFRYYLFKPLSKKNLALAFIITALAFGGIHMMSSVSNYAGTGDLAELLNDLRSLPAYVAAGAIFCIVYYKKGKLAHSILAHMIYNGVATALSLISIANAPLNIVDVSTTSSSIEFTLKINEATVQKIELYSKDDAGEITLEKTMTAEQTSYQDLRFDNLPSFVRYEIHITYSYEGLIEETTSVISTSARTRRA
;
A
#
# COMPACT_ATOMS: atom_id res chain seq x y z
N TYR A 1 60.70 27.86 15.65
CA TYR A 1 60.16 27.02 14.56
C TYR A 1 59.49 25.82 15.17
N ILE A 2 58.17 25.87 15.33
CA ILE A 2 57.34 24.74 15.77
C ILE A 2 56.77 24.15 14.48
N ASN A 3 57.13 22.90 14.17
CA ASN A 3 56.57 22.17 13.04
C ASN A 3 55.14 21.76 13.38
N PHE A 4 54.16 22.35 12.70
CA PHE A 4 52.85 21.75 12.55
C PHE A 4 52.97 20.69 11.46
N VAL A 5 53.04 19.42 11.86
CA VAL A 5 52.72 18.33 10.95
C VAL A 5 51.20 18.29 10.91
N ASP A 6 50.64 18.73 9.78
CA ASP A 6 49.23 18.49 9.48
C ASP A 6 49.03 16.97 9.41
N GLU A 7 48.45 16.40 10.46
CA GLU A 7 47.91 15.05 10.37
C GLU A 7 46.74 15.10 9.38
N GLU A 8 46.94 14.56 8.19
CA GLU A 8 45.85 14.29 7.25
C GLU A 8 44.73 13.54 7.99
N PRO A 9 43.46 13.95 7.86
CA PRO A 9 42.36 13.23 8.48
C PRO A 9 42.35 11.81 7.93
N LYS A 10 42.59 10.82 8.78
CA LYS A 10 42.44 9.41 8.44
C LYS A 10 41.05 9.21 7.84
N GLU A 11 40.99 8.88 6.55
CA GLU A 11 39.76 8.41 5.92
C GLU A 11 39.21 7.25 6.76
N GLU A 12 38.07 7.46 7.43
CA GLU A 12 37.36 6.35 8.06
C GLU A 12 37.07 5.33 6.96
N PRO A 13 37.40 4.03 7.17
CA PRO A 13 37.12 3.02 6.16
C PRO A 13 35.64 3.08 5.79
N GLU A 14 35.37 3.04 4.48
CA GLU A 14 34.05 3.05 3.88
C GLU A 14 33.13 2.05 4.64
N LYS A 15 32.25 2.58 5.50
CA LYS A 15 31.46 1.79 6.47
C LYS A 15 30.55 0.81 5.73
N GLN A 16 31.00 -0.44 5.56
CA GLN A 16 30.16 -1.51 5.02
C GLN A 16 29.18 -2.02 6.09
N PRO A 17 27.99 -2.51 5.69
CA PRO A 17 27.04 -3.02 6.66
C PRO A 17 27.51 -4.27 7.41
N ASP A 18 27.58 -4.19 8.76
CA ASP A 18 27.95 -5.24 9.73
C ASP A 18 27.19 -6.57 9.60
N ASP A 19 26.00 -6.55 8.99
CA ASP A 19 25.26 -7.78 8.73
C ASP A 19 26.13 -8.73 7.86
N GLU A 20 25.88 -10.05 7.86
CA GLU A 20 26.60 -10.90 6.91
C GLU A 20 26.11 -10.64 5.47
N THR A 21 26.94 -10.87 4.47
CA THR A 21 26.46 -10.84 3.08
C THR A 21 25.78 -12.16 2.75
N PRO A 22 24.58 -12.15 2.16
CA PRO A 22 23.98 -13.39 1.67
C PRO A 22 24.91 -14.04 0.65
N ASN A 23 25.00 -15.37 0.69
CA ASN A 23 25.69 -16.10 -0.35
C ASN A 23 24.89 -16.03 -1.66
N LYS A 24 25.52 -16.39 -2.80
CA LYS A 24 24.88 -16.30 -4.12
C LYS A 24 23.53 -17.03 -4.20
N LYS A 25 23.40 -18.20 -3.54
CA LYS A 25 22.15 -18.98 -3.52
C LYS A 25 21.07 -18.27 -2.70
N GLU A 26 21.41 -17.76 -1.52
CA GLU A 26 20.51 -16.95 -0.68
C GLU A 26 20.03 -15.70 -1.43
N THR A 27 20.94 -15.00 -2.11
CA THR A 27 20.60 -13.82 -2.93
C THR A 27 19.61 -14.15 -4.05
N ILE A 28 19.87 -15.21 -4.83
CA ILE A 28 18.98 -15.59 -5.94
C ILE A 28 17.60 -15.99 -5.40
N ILE A 29 17.55 -16.84 -4.37
CA ILE A 29 16.28 -17.27 -3.78
C ILE A 29 15.54 -16.08 -3.17
N GLY A 30 16.22 -15.20 -2.45
CA GLY A 30 15.63 -14.01 -1.85
C GLY A 30 15.04 -13.06 -2.89
N ILE A 31 15.76 -12.79 -3.98
CA ILE A 31 15.24 -11.97 -5.09
C ILE A 31 14.05 -12.64 -5.78
N LEU A 32 14.09 -13.95 -6.04
CA LEU A 32 12.97 -14.66 -6.66
C LEU A 32 11.73 -14.68 -5.78
N LEU A 33 11.91 -14.89 -4.47
CA LEU A 33 10.80 -14.78 -3.51
C LEU A 33 10.25 -13.35 -3.47
N GLY A 34 11.12 -12.32 -3.55
CA GLY A 34 10.70 -10.92 -3.59
C GLY A 34 9.93 -10.56 -4.85
N LEU A 35 10.42 -10.98 -6.02
CA LEU A 35 9.71 -10.79 -7.28
C LEU A 35 8.37 -11.55 -7.28
N GLY A 36 8.35 -12.78 -6.76
CA GLY A 36 7.12 -13.54 -6.65
C GLY A 36 6.10 -12.91 -5.69
N TYR A 37 6.58 -12.29 -4.59
CA TYR A 37 5.75 -11.49 -3.68
C TYR A 37 5.10 -10.32 -4.42
N CYS A 38 5.86 -9.63 -5.27
CA CYS A 38 5.38 -8.49 -6.04
C CYS A 38 4.48 -8.84 -7.24
N THR A 39 4.38 -10.11 -7.67
CA THR A 39 3.77 -10.43 -8.99
C THR A 39 2.79 -11.61 -9.03
N VAL A 40 3.06 -12.75 -8.38
CA VAL A 40 2.37 -14.02 -8.69
C VAL A 40 1.78 -14.70 -7.46
N PHE A 41 2.35 -14.49 -6.27
CA PHE A 41 1.95 -15.30 -5.13
C PHE A 41 0.56 -14.95 -4.58
N SER A 42 -0.03 -13.78 -4.86
CA SER A 42 -1.38 -13.43 -4.38
C SER A 42 -2.49 -14.20 -5.11
N ALA A 43 -2.25 -14.60 -6.36
CA ALA A 43 -3.22 -15.32 -7.17
C ALA A 43 -3.51 -16.73 -6.63
N ILE A 44 -2.50 -17.44 -6.10
CA ILE A 44 -2.65 -18.83 -5.67
C ILE A 44 -3.59 -18.96 -4.47
N PRO A 45 -3.41 -18.24 -3.34
CA PRO A 45 -4.35 -18.33 -2.23
C PRO A 45 -5.73 -17.80 -2.59
N PHE A 46 -5.83 -16.82 -3.50
CA PHE A 46 -7.12 -16.37 -4.00
C PHE A 46 -7.88 -17.49 -4.73
N TYR A 47 -7.22 -18.19 -5.65
CA TYR A 47 -7.82 -19.33 -6.33
C TYR A 47 -8.14 -20.50 -5.38
N LEU A 48 -7.30 -20.75 -4.38
CA LEU A 48 -7.58 -21.79 -3.39
C LEU A 48 -8.80 -21.42 -2.53
N LEU A 49 -8.88 -20.20 -2.03
CA LEU A 49 -10.00 -19.71 -1.24
C LEU A 49 -11.31 -19.68 -2.05
N THR A 50 -11.24 -19.37 -3.34
CA THR A 50 -12.41 -19.37 -4.24
C THR A 50 -12.91 -20.77 -4.63
N ILE A 51 -12.18 -21.84 -4.30
CA ILE A 51 -12.63 -23.23 -4.51
C ILE A 51 -13.51 -23.73 -3.34
N PHE A 52 -13.30 -23.24 -2.12
CA PHE A 52 -13.89 -23.84 -0.90
C PHE A 52 -15.15 -23.15 -0.36
N PHE A 53 -15.49 -21.96 -0.84
CA PHE A 53 -16.47 -21.05 -0.23
C PHE A 53 -17.55 -20.56 -1.21
N PHE A 54 -17.94 -21.38 -2.19
CA PHE A 54 -18.94 -20.99 -3.21
C PHE A 54 -20.39 -21.09 -2.68
N PRO A 55 -21.31 -20.15 -3.01
CA PRO A 55 -21.18 -18.98 -3.91
C PRO A 55 -20.65 -17.71 -3.24
N TYR A 56 -20.15 -16.76 -4.05
CA TYR A 56 -19.54 -15.49 -3.60
C TYR A 56 -20.27 -14.26 -4.16
N THR A 57 -20.36 -13.18 -3.38
CA THR A 57 -20.59 -11.80 -3.82
C THR A 57 -19.27 -11.13 -4.26
N SER A 58 -19.29 -9.95 -4.91
CA SER A 58 -18.02 -9.22 -5.13
C SER A 58 -17.40 -8.78 -3.82
N ALA A 59 -18.21 -8.50 -2.80
CA ALA A 59 -17.71 -8.16 -1.47
C ALA A 59 -16.95 -9.36 -0.87
N ASP A 60 -17.50 -10.57 -1.01
CA ASP A 60 -16.78 -11.80 -0.61
C ASP A 60 -15.48 -11.97 -1.39
N LEU A 61 -15.50 -11.73 -2.71
CA LEU A 61 -14.29 -11.84 -3.54
C LEU A 61 -13.24 -10.78 -3.17
N ALA A 62 -13.65 -9.56 -2.83
CA ALA A 62 -12.76 -8.51 -2.36
C ALA A 62 -12.12 -8.93 -1.02
N VAL A 63 -12.93 -9.32 -0.04
CA VAL A 63 -12.45 -9.81 1.27
C VAL A 63 -11.52 -11.02 1.11
N LEU A 64 -11.87 -11.99 0.25
CA LEU A 64 -11.04 -13.16 -0.02
C LEU A 64 -9.75 -12.82 -0.76
N SER A 65 -9.78 -11.83 -1.66
CA SER A 65 -8.57 -11.28 -2.30
C SER A 65 -7.66 -10.64 -1.27
N THR A 66 -8.20 -9.82 -0.37
CA THR A 66 -7.46 -9.21 0.74
C THR A 66 -6.85 -10.27 1.67
N ILE A 67 -7.64 -11.27 2.09
CA ILE A 67 -7.14 -12.38 2.92
C ILE A 67 -6.06 -13.18 2.18
N ALA A 68 -6.25 -13.46 0.89
CA ALA A 68 -5.26 -14.14 0.06
C ALA A 68 -3.94 -13.37 0.01
N GLN A 69 -3.99 -12.04 -0.18
CA GLN A 69 -2.80 -11.19 -0.19
C GLN A 69 -2.07 -11.22 1.16
N ILE A 70 -2.79 -11.16 2.28
CA ILE A 70 -2.20 -11.26 3.63
C ILE A 70 -1.54 -12.62 3.83
N ILE A 71 -2.22 -13.72 3.47
CA ILE A 71 -1.68 -15.08 3.58
C ILE A 71 -0.42 -15.22 2.74
N THR A 72 -0.46 -14.74 1.49
CA THR A 72 0.68 -14.71 0.59
C THR A 72 1.86 -13.96 1.20
N ALA A 73 1.62 -12.77 1.73
CA ALA A 73 2.67 -11.98 2.37
C ALA A 73 3.33 -12.74 3.51
N VAL A 74 2.53 -13.32 4.42
CA VAL A 74 3.04 -14.10 5.55
C VAL A 74 3.86 -15.31 5.08
N ILE A 75 3.39 -16.04 4.07
CA ILE A 75 4.11 -17.20 3.51
C ILE A 75 5.43 -16.77 2.90
N VAL A 76 5.46 -15.70 2.10
CA VAL A 76 6.68 -15.25 1.43
C VAL A 76 7.69 -14.72 2.44
N VAL A 77 7.26 -13.87 3.37
CA VAL A 77 8.12 -13.35 4.43
C VAL A 77 8.66 -14.47 5.30
N GLY A 78 7.79 -15.41 5.71
CA GLY A 78 8.20 -16.60 6.45
C GLY A 78 9.24 -17.43 5.67
N SER A 79 9.03 -17.62 4.37
CA SER A 79 9.95 -18.36 3.50
C SER A 79 11.32 -17.66 3.39
N MET A 80 11.34 -16.34 3.22
CA MET A 80 12.59 -15.55 3.21
C MET A 80 13.34 -15.66 4.54
N MET A 81 12.62 -15.55 5.66
CA MET A 81 13.20 -15.70 7.00
C MET A 81 13.77 -17.11 7.24
N LEU A 82 13.15 -18.15 6.67
CA LEU A 82 13.66 -19.53 6.72
C LEU A 82 14.91 -19.73 5.85
N VAL A 83 14.98 -19.09 4.68
CA VAL A 83 16.15 -19.15 3.79
C VAL A 83 17.35 -18.46 4.41
N SER A 84 17.15 -17.36 5.15
CA SER A 84 18.23 -16.61 5.78
C SER A 84 18.06 -16.47 7.30
N LYS A 85 17.97 -17.61 8.01
CA LYS A 85 17.83 -17.65 9.49
C LYS A 85 18.89 -16.81 10.25
N ARG A 86 20.08 -16.64 9.65
CA ARG A 86 21.16 -15.79 10.18
C ARG A 86 20.75 -14.32 10.25
N VAL A 87 20.04 -13.83 9.23
CA VAL A 87 19.56 -12.43 9.18
C VAL A 87 18.51 -12.20 10.27
N VAL A 88 17.61 -13.15 10.50
CA VAL A 88 16.56 -13.06 11.52
C VAL A 88 17.16 -12.82 12.91
N LYS A 89 18.21 -13.57 13.27
CA LYS A 89 18.88 -13.42 14.57
C LYS A 89 19.58 -12.06 14.70
N LYS A 90 20.17 -11.53 13.63
CA LYS A 90 20.81 -10.19 13.64
C LYS A 90 19.78 -9.07 13.70
N ILE A 91 18.67 -9.17 12.96
CA ILE A 91 17.53 -8.25 13.03
C ILE A 91 17.03 -8.16 14.47
N ALA A 92 16.71 -9.31 15.10
CA ALA A 92 16.21 -9.36 16.46
C ALA A 92 17.15 -8.70 17.48
N LYS A 93 18.48 -8.90 17.34
CA LYS A 93 19.49 -8.27 18.19
C LYS A 93 19.79 -6.81 17.84
N GLY A 94 19.35 -6.34 16.67
CA GLY A 94 19.60 -5.01 16.17
C GLY A 94 18.65 -3.96 16.75
N PHE A 95 17.48 -4.36 17.25
CA PHE A 95 16.52 -3.48 17.89
C PHE A 95 17.03 -3.00 19.25
N ASN A 96 17.23 -1.70 19.37
CA ASN A 96 17.66 -1.02 20.60
C ASN A 96 17.31 0.47 20.50
N SER A 97 17.57 1.25 21.56
CA SER A 97 17.27 2.68 21.60
C SER A 97 17.97 3.51 20.52
N LYS A 98 19.18 3.15 20.09
CA LYS A 98 19.88 3.82 18.99
C LYS A 98 19.21 3.55 17.65
N ALA A 99 18.73 2.32 17.45
CA ALA A 99 17.95 1.95 16.28
C ALA A 99 16.60 2.67 16.25
N LEU A 100 15.94 2.82 17.41
CA LEU A 100 14.71 3.61 17.54
C LEU A 100 14.94 5.09 17.23
N LEU A 101 15.96 5.71 17.82
CA LEU A 101 16.28 7.11 17.55
C LEU A 101 16.59 7.33 16.07
N SER A 102 17.41 6.45 15.48
CA SER A 102 17.67 6.45 14.04
C SER A 102 16.37 6.31 13.25
N GLY A 103 15.51 5.37 13.63
CA GLY A 103 14.21 5.16 12.99
C GLY A 103 13.38 6.44 12.94
N ILE A 104 13.23 7.11 14.09
CA ILE A 104 12.50 8.39 14.19
C ILE A 104 13.15 9.47 13.30
N THR A 105 14.47 9.65 13.41
CA THR A 105 15.18 10.68 12.64
C THR A 105 15.04 10.49 11.14
N TYR A 106 15.17 9.25 10.65
CA TYR A 106 15.09 8.99 9.22
C TYR A 106 13.64 8.92 8.72
N ALA A 107 12.68 8.47 9.53
CA ALA A 107 11.26 8.61 9.20
C ALA A 107 10.88 10.09 9.01
N ALA A 108 11.35 10.98 9.90
CA ALA A 108 11.16 12.42 9.76
C ALA A 108 11.83 12.97 8.49
N ALA A 109 13.03 12.48 8.15
CA ALA A 109 13.70 12.87 6.90
C ALA A 109 12.93 12.41 5.65
N ILE A 110 12.31 11.23 5.69
CA ILE A 110 11.45 10.74 4.60
C ILE A 110 10.22 11.64 4.47
N TYR A 111 9.51 11.93 5.55
CA TYR A 111 8.37 12.86 5.52
C TYR A 111 8.76 14.24 4.99
N LEU A 112 9.88 14.79 5.45
CA LEU A 112 10.37 16.07 4.94
C LEU A 112 10.65 16.00 3.43
N SER A 113 11.26 14.91 2.96
CA SER A 113 11.50 14.71 1.53
C SER A 113 10.19 14.61 0.73
N THR A 114 9.19 13.89 1.24
CA THR A 114 7.86 13.78 0.60
C THR A 114 7.16 15.14 0.54
N ILE A 115 7.20 15.93 1.61
CA ILE A 115 6.63 17.29 1.64
C ILE A 115 7.30 18.16 0.57
N ILE A 116 8.63 18.17 0.51
CA ILE A 116 9.37 18.96 -0.48
C ILE A 116 9.00 18.52 -1.90
N LEU A 117 8.93 17.21 -2.16
CA LEU A 117 8.60 16.68 -3.48
C LEU A 117 7.16 16.97 -3.90
N ASN A 118 6.20 16.89 -2.97
CA ASN A 118 4.80 17.24 -3.25
C ASN A 118 4.65 18.75 -3.51
N LEU A 119 5.41 19.60 -2.83
CA LEU A 119 5.44 21.03 -3.13
C LEU A 119 5.99 21.28 -4.54
N LEU A 120 7.09 20.63 -4.91
CA LEU A 120 7.65 20.75 -6.26
C LEU A 120 6.67 20.24 -7.33
N ASP A 121 6.03 19.09 -7.09
CA ASP A 121 4.98 18.56 -7.96
C ASP A 121 3.85 19.59 -8.15
N SER A 122 3.35 20.19 -7.06
CA SER A 122 2.31 21.22 -7.13
C SER A 122 2.73 22.49 -7.90
N MET A 123 4.01 22.88 -7.82
CA MET A 123 4.54 24.00 -8.58
C MET A 123 4.67 23.70 -10.08
N ILE A 124 4.95 22.44 -10.44
CA ILE A 124 5.13 22.01 -11.83
C ILE A 124 3.76 21.80 -12.51
N PHE A 125 2.81 21.16 -11.82
CA PHE A 125 1.54 20.73 -12.40
C PHE A 125 0.34 21.58 -11.98
N GLY A 126 0.52 22.58 -11.11
CA GLY A 126 -0.53 23.49 -10.64
C GLY A 126 -1.61 22.81 -9.77
N SER A 127 -1.37 21.57 -9.34
CA SER A 127 -2.28 20.75 -8.54
C SER A 127 -1.45 19.76 -7.72
N VAL A 128 -2.01 19.24 -6.63
CA VAL A 128 -1.42 18.09 -5.92
C VAL A 128 -1.83 16.82 -6.66
N ALA A 129 -0.94 15.82 -6.75
CA ALA A 129 -1.32 14.50 -7.25
C ALA A 129 -2.47 13.92 -6.42
N GLU A 130 -3.37 13.19 -7.08
CA GLU A 130 -4.42 12.44 -6.39
C GLU A 130 -3.80 11.28 -5.60
N THR A 131 -4.57 10.70 -4.68
CA THR A 131 -4.15 9.50 -3.94
C THR A 131 -3.67 8.43 -4.93
N ASN A 132 -2.43 7.97 -4.73
CA ASN A 132 -1.84 6.96 -5.61
C ASN A 132 -2.40 5.56 -5.33
N ALA A 133 -2.32 4.67 -6.31
CA ALA A 133 -2.92 3.34 -6.27
C ALA A 133 -2.48 2.50 -5.06
N ASN A 134 -1.20 2.62 -4.68
CA ASN A 134 -0.65 1.92 -3.52
C ASN A 134 -1.28 2.41 -2.21
N GLN A 135 -1.44 3.74 -2.04
CA GLN A 135 -2.10 4.30 -0.87
C GLN A 135 -3.58 3.89 -0.82
N SER A 136 -4.29 3.94 -1.95
CA SER A 136 -5.70 3.48 -2.04
C SER A 136 -5.84 2.00 -1.65
N THR A 137 -4.91 1.15 -2.08
CA THR A 137 -4.89 -0.29 -1.72
C THR A 137 -4.72 -0.49 -0.21
N ILE A 138 -3.86 0.32 0.43
CA ILE A 138 -3.66 0.28 1.88
C ILE A 138 -4.92 0.73 2.61
N GLU A 139 -5.58 1.79 2.14
CA GLU A 139 -6.81 2.31 2.75
C GLU A 139 -7.97 1.31 2.63
N GLU A 140 -8.13 0.65 1.48
CA GLU A 140 -9.09 -0.44 1.30
C GLU A 140 -8.83 -1.59 2.28
N LEU A 141 -7.57 -2.00 2.43
CA LEU A 141 -7.17 -3.02 3.40
C LEU A 141 -7.50 -2.60 4.85
N LEU A 142 -7.30 -1.33 5.20
CA LEU A 142 -7.62 -0.80 6.52
C LEU A 142 -9.13 -0.71 6.77
N LEU A 143 -9.94 -0.47 5.73
CA LEU A 143 -11.39 -0.49 5.82
C LEU A 143 -11.92 -1.92 6.06
N VAL A 144 -11.39 -2.89 5.31
CA VAL A 144 -11.86 -4.28 5.36
C VAL A 144 -11.38 -5.01 6.63
N ALA A 145 -10.12 -4.82 7.02
CA ALA A 145 -9.53 -5.53 8.15
C ALA A 145 -8.56 -4.64 8.94
N PRO A 146 -9.04 -3.61 9.69
CA PRO A 146 -8.19 -2.56 10.26
C PRO A 146 -6.98 -3.07 11.05
N LEU A 147 -7.18 -4.06 11.93
CA LEU A 147 -6.11 -4.62 12.76
C LEU A 147 -5.09 -5.40 11.92
N LEU A 148 -5.55 -6.26 11.00
CA LEU A 148 -4.66 -7.06 10.16
C LEU A 148 -3.93 -6.18 9.14
N GLY A 149 -4.62 -5.21 8.55
CA GLY A 149 -4.07 -4.21 7.67
C GLY A 149 -2.97 -3.40 8.34
N ALA A 150 -3.21 -2.90 9.55
CA ALA A 150 -2.20 -2.18 10.30
C ALA A 150 -0.98 -3.06 10.64
N ILE A 151 -1.17 -4.31 11.09
CA ILE A 151 -0.05 -5.23 11.34
C ILE A 151 0.74 -5.50 10.06
N PHE A 152 0.05 -5.70 8.94
CA PHE A 152 0.68 -5.93 7.65
C PHE A 152 1.51 -4.72 7.21
N THR A 153 0.88 -3.56 7.07
CA THR A 153 1.48 -2.33 6.54
C THR A 153 2.57 -1.76 7.44
N CYS A 154 2.42 -1.86 8.77
CA CYS A 154 3.37 -1.26 9.71
C CYS A 154 4.48 -2.21 10.15
N ILE A 155 4.35 -3.54 9.97
CA ILE A 155 5.30 -4.52 10.50
C ILE A 155 5.76 -5.49 9.42
N ILE A 156 4.83 -6.25 8.82
CA ILE A 156 5.18 -7.36 7.93
C ILE A 156 5.82 -6.83 6.64
N ALA A 157 5.17 -5.87 5.96
CA ALA A 157 5.67 -5.29 4.72
C ALA A 157 7.02 -4.57 4.91
N PRO A 158 7.21 -3.67 5.91
CA PRO A 158 8.50 -3.05 6.16
C PRO A 158 9.64 -4.05 6.40
N ILE A 159 9.40 -5.13 7.14
CA ILE A 159 10.43 -6.16 7.35
C ILE A 159 10.76 -6.88 6.04
N ALA A 160 9.73 -7.26 5.28
CA ALA A 160 9.86 -7.94 4.00
C ALA A 160 10.71 -7.11 3.02
N GLU A 161 10.28 -5.86 2.81
CA GLU A 161 10.89 -4.95 1.86
C GLU A 161 12.32 -4.62 2.24
N GLU A 162 12.60 -4.34 3.51
CA GLU A 162 13.98 -4.08 3.93
C GLU A 162 14.89 -5.30 3.75
N VAL A 163 14.39 -6.52 3.99
CA VAL A 163 15.15 -7.75 3.70
C VAL A 163 15.38 -7.92 2.20
N ILE A 164 14.37 -7.70 1.35
CA ILE A 164 14.51 -7.81 -0.11
C ILE A 164 15.50 -6.77 -0.63
N PHE A 165 15.22 -5.49 -0.36
CA PHE A 165 15.94 -4.38 -0.97
C PHE A 165 17.28 -4.15 -0.31
N ARG A 166 17.43 -4.24 1.02
CA ARG A 166 18.70 -3.91 1.67
C ARG A 166 19.60 -5.12 1.87
N TYR A 167 19.03 -6.26 2.24
CA TYR A 167 19.82 -7.47 2.46
C TYR A 167 20.11 -8.24 1.16
N TYR A 168 19.09 -8.56 0.35
CA TYR A 168 19.29 -9.36 -0.86
C TYR A 168 19.74 -8.57 -2.09
N LEU A 169 19.33 -7.30 -2.24
CA LEU A 169 19.68 -6.48 -3.41
C LEU A 169 20.85 -5.52 -3.15
N PHE A 170 20.69 -4.55 -2.24
CA PHE A 170 21.67 -3.49 -2.00
C PHE A 170 23.02 -4.04 -1.56
N LYS A 171 23.05 -4.92 -0.56
CA LYS A 171 24.31 -5.39 0.04
C LYS A 171 25.24 -6.14 -0.92
N PRO A 172 24.76 -7.09 -1.75
CA PRO A 172 25.61 -7.70 -2.76
C PRO A 172 26.08 -6.72 -3.84
N LEU A 173 25.22 -5.77 -4.23
CA LEU A 173 25.57 -4.74 -5.21
C LEU A 173 26.61 -3.76 -4.66
N SER A 174 26.48 -3.35 -3.40
CA SER A 174 27.36 -2.36 -2.77
C SER A 174 28.80 -2.85 -2.68
N LYS A 175 29.00 -4.18 -2.62
CA LYS A 175 30.33 -4.81 -2.69
C LYS A 175 30.99 -4.74 -4.07
N LYS A 176 30.20 -4.53 -5.12
CA LYS A 176 30.69 -4.42 -6.51
C LYS A 176 30.82 -2.96 -6.93
N ASN A 177 29.80 -2.16 -6.61
CA ASN A 177 29.75 -0.74 -6.91
C ASN A 177 28.73 -0.06 -5.99
N LEU A 178 29.20 0.80 -5.08
CA LEU A 178 28.36 1.46 -4.10
C LEU A 178 27.33 2.40 -4.73
N ALA A 179 27.76 3.25 -5.68
CA ALA A 179 26.89 4.20 -6.35
C ALA A 179 25.74 3.49 -7.10
N LEU A 180 26.08 2.44 -7.85
CA LEU A 180 25.10 1.65 -8.57
C LEU A 180 24.15 0.92 -7.61
N ALA A 181 24.62 0.47 -6.45
CA ALA A 181 23.76 -0.16 -5.43
C ALA A 181 22.70 0.81 -4.91
N PHE A 182 23.06 2.07 -4.65
CA PHE A 182 22.11 3.11 -4.26
C PHE A 182 21.07 3.35 -5.36
N ILE A 183 21.53 3.60 -6.59
CA ILE A 183 20.65 3.92 -7.72
C ILE A 183 19.68 2.77 -8.02
N ILE A 184 20.19 1.56 -8.21
CA ILE A 184 19.36 0.39 -8.55
C ILE A 184 18.36 0.09 -7.43
N THR A 185 18.79 0.11 -6.17
CA THR A 185 17.89 -0.24 -5.06
C THR A 185 16.82 0.81 -4.84
N ALA A 186 17.14 2.10 -4.98
CA ALA A 186 16.17 3.17 -4.84
C ALA A 186 15.12 3.15 -5.96
N LEU A 187 15.55 2.94 -7.21
CA LEU A 187 14.65 2.80 -8.36
C LEU A 187 13.79 1.54 -8.26
N ALA A 188 14.36 0.40 -7.84
CA ALA A 188 13.62 -0.83 -7.65
C ALA A 188 12.56 -0.68 -6.56
N PHE A 189 12.90 0.00 -5.45
CA PHE A 189 11.94 0.31 -4.39
C PHE A 189 10.80 1.20 -4.89
N GLY A 190 11.11 2.23 -5.68
CA GLY A 190 10.08 3.07 -6.32
C GLY A 190 9.19 2.31 -7.29
N GLY A 191 9.78 1.47 -8.14
CA GLY A 191 9.06 0.72 -9.17
C GLY A 191 8.06 -0.28 -8.61
N ILE A 192 8.34 -0.94 -7.47
CA ILE A 192 7.35 -1.87 -6.88
C ILE A 192 6.10 -1.17 -6.36
N HIS A 193 6.19 0.10 -5.98
CA HIS A 193 5.05 0.88 -5.49
C HIS A 193 4.15 1.39 -6.63
N MET A 194 4.58 1.22 -7.88
CA MET A 194 3.76 1.48 -9.08
C MET A 194 3.08 0.21 -9.60
N MET A 195 3.24 -0.94 -8.94
CA MET A 195 2.80 -2.21 -9.52
C MET A 195 1.27 -2.30 -9.68
N SER A 196 0.50 -1.67 -8.78
CA SER A 196 -0.97 -1.62 -8.87
C SER A 196 -1.42 -0.88 -10.13
N SER A 197 -0.92 0.32 -10.38
CA SER A 197 -1.27 1.10 -11.58
C SER A 197 -0.71 0.49 -12.87
N VAL A 198 0.46 -0.14 -12.83
CA VAL A 198 1.00 -0.92 -13.97
C VAL A 198 0.10 -2.13 -14.30
N SER A 199 -0.37 -2.85 -13.28
CA SER A 199 -1.28 -3.98 -13.45
C SER A 199 -2.63 -3.53 -14.00
N ASN A 200 -3.17 -2.42 -13.49
CA ASN A 200 -4.43 -1.85 -13.99
C ASN A 200 -4.30 -1.42 -15.45
N TYR A 201 -3.24 -0.68 -15.81
CA TYR A 201 -2.97 -0.32 -17.21
C TYR A 201 -2.83 -1.55 -18.12
N ALA A 202 -2.15 -2.60 -17.68
CA ALA A 202 -2.01 -3.82 -18.47
C ALA A 202 -3.35 -4.54 -18.71
N GLY A 203 -4.32 -4.39 -17.79
CA GLY A 203 -5.65 -4.98 -17.89
C GLY A 203 -6.67 -4.13 -18.66
N THR A 204 -6.63 -2.80 -18.49
CA THR A 204 -7.66 -1.87 -19.01
C THR A 204 -7.19 -1.02 -20.20
N GLY A 205 -5.88 -0.84 -20.35
CA GLY A 205 -5.29 0.14 -21.27
C GLY A 205 -5.42 1.60 -20.83
N ASP A 206 -6.03 1.87 -19.66
CA ASP A 206 -6.21 3.23 -19.14
C ASP A 206 -4.92 3.74 -18.49
N LEU A 207 -4.49 4.91 -18.96
CA LEU A 207 -3.24 5.54 -18.59
C LEU A 207 -3.39 6.55 -17.44
N ALA A 208 -4.61 6.95 -17.08
CA ALA A 208 -4.85 8.02 -16.10
C ALA A 208 -4.22 7.73 -14.73
N GLU A 209 -4.52 6.56 -14.15
CA GLU A 209 -3.98 6.14 -12.86
C GLU A 209 -2.46 5.99 -12.88
N LEU A 210 -1.90 5.42 -13.97
CA LEU A 210 -0.45 5.26 -14.13
C LEU A 210 0.27 6.62 -14.22
N LEU A 211 -0.32 7.62 -14.88
CA LEU A 211 0.23 8.97 -14.94
C LEU A 211 0.16 9.66 -13.58
N ASN A 212 -0.92 9.46 -12.83
CA ASN A 212 -1.02 9.96 -11.47
C ASN A 212 0.06 9.36 -10.57
N ASP A 213 0.22 8.03 -10.60
CA ASP A 213 1.23 7.31 -9.81
C ASP A 213 2.67 7.70 -10.20
N LEU A 214 2.91 8.04 -11.47
CA LEU A 214 4.24 8.50 -11.92
C LEU A 214 4.66 9.81 -11.23
N ARG A 215 3.71 10.66 -10.82
CA ARG A 215 3.97 11.86 -10.01
C ARG A 215 4.43 11.51 -8.60
N SER A 216 4.02 10.36 -8.06
CA SER A 216 4.44 9.85 -6.75
C SER A 216 5.80 9.13 -6.79
N LEU A 217 6.26 8.69 -7.96
CA LEU A 217 7.52 7.94 -8.12
C LEU A 217 8.75 8.64 -7.48
N PRO A 218 8.97 9.95 -7.64
CA PRO A 218 10.10 10.63 -6.98
C PRO A 218 10.11 10.46 -5.46
N ALA A 219 8.93 10.50 -4.82
CA ALA A 219 8.81 10.32 -3.37
C ALA A 219 9.17 8.88 -2.95
N TYR A 220 8.71 7.89 -3.69
CA TYR A 220 9.07 6.49 -3.42
C TYR A 220 10.57 6.23 -3.66
N VAL A 221 11.16 6.76 -4.73
CA VAL A 221 12.60 6.64 -4.98
C VAL A 221 13.41 7.33 -3.88
N ALA A 222 12.99 8.51 -3.42
CA ALA A 222 13.63 9.22 -2.32
C ALA A 222 13.57 8.42 -1.00
N ALA A 223 12.41 7.86 -0.66
CA ALA A 223 12.27 6.97 0.49
C ALA A 223 13.21 5.75 0.38
N GLY A 224 13.21 5.09 -0.79
CA GLY A 224 14.10 3.97 -1.10
C GLY A 224 15.58 4.32 -0.93
N ALA A 225 16.00 5.50 -1.39
CA ALA A 225 17.36 6.00 -1.22
C ALA A 225 17.68 6.26 0.26
N ILE A 226 16.77 6.90 1.01
CA ILE A 226 16.97 7.19 2.44
C ILE A 226 17.13 5.88 3.23
N PHE A 227 16.29 4.87 3.00
CA PHE A 227 16.45 3.56 3.64
C PHE A 227 17.80 2.91 3.33
N CYS A 228 18.30 3.01 2.09
CA CYS A 228 19.67 2.58 1.75
C CYS A 228 20.71 3.35 2.57
N ILE A 229 20.55 4.67 2.72
CA ILE A 229 21.46 5.52 3.51
C ILE A 229 21.46 5.09 4.97
N VAL A 230 20.29 4.83 5.57
CA VAL A 230 20.17 4.35 6.95
C VAL A 230 20.93 3.05 7.12
N TYR A 231 20.64 2.08 6.26
CA TYR A 231 21.24 0.76 6.34
C TYR A 231 22.76 0.81 6.16
N TYR A 232 23.23 1.58 5.18
CA TYR A 232 24.66 1.80 4.92
C TYR A 232 25.36 2.46 6.11
N LYS A 233 24.82 3.58 6.63
CA LYS A 233 25.45 4.33 7.72
C LYS A 233 25.41 3.62 9.08
N LYS A 234 24.37 2.82 9.34
CA LYS A 234 24.17 2.14 10.64
C LYS A 234 24.65 0.71 10.67
N GLY A 235 24.86 0.12 9.50
CA GLY A 235 25.36 -1.23 9.28
C GLY A 235 24.47 -2.38 9.74
N LYS A 236 23.28 -2.09 10.26
CA LYS A 236 22.32 -3.08 10.77
C LYS A 236 20.94 -2.83 10.22
N LEU A 237 20.33 -3.89 9.68
CA LEU A 237 19.00 -3.83 9.06
C LEU A 237 17.90 -3.29 9.99
N ALA A 238 18.01 -3.54 11.30
CA ALA A 238 17.03 -3.06 12.29
C ALA A 238 16.82 -1.53 12.26
N HIS A 239 17.83 -0.74 11.85
CA HIS A 239 17.68 0.71 11.77
C HIS A 239 16.80 1.15 10.61
N SER A 240 16.97 0.54 9.42
CA SER A 240 16.14 0.85 8.27
C SER A 240 14.74 0.24 8.42
N ILE A 241 14.63 -0.96 9.00
CA ILE A 241 13.35 -1.56 9.40
C ILE A 241 12.58 -0.62 10.32
N LEU A 242 13.17 -0.12 11.42
CA LEU A 242 12.47 0.79 12.32
C LEU A 242 12.10 2.12 11.65
N ALA A 243 12.97 2.68 10.80
CA ALA A 243 12.63 3.88 10.04
C ALA A 243 11.39 3.66 9.17
N HIS A 244 11.33 2.51 8.49
CA HIS A 244 10.22 2.15 7.63
C HIS A 244 8.94 1.85 8.42
N MET A 245 9.02 1.07 9.51
CA MET A 245 7.89 0.79 10.39
C MET A 245 7.30 2.07 11.00
N ILE A 246 8.13 3.04 11.38
CA ILE A 246 7.67 4.32 11.94
C ILE A 246 7.03 5.18 10.86
N TYR A 247 7.64 5.27 9.67
CA TYR A 247 7.08 5.98 8.53
C TYR A 247 5.69 5.43 8.16
N ASN A 248 5.58 4.11 7.96
CA ASN A 248 4.29 3.48 7.65
C ASN A 248 3.32 3.53 8.82
N GLY A 249 3.81 3.43 10.06
CA GLY A 249 2.98 3.50 11.27
C GLY A 249 2.29 4.85 11.43
N VAL A 250 3.01 5.95 11.21
CA VAL A 250 2.43 7.30 11.24
C VAL A 250 1.44 7.48 10.09
N ALA A 251 1.79 7.07 8.87
CA ALA A 251 0.88 7.15 7.72
C ALA A 251 -0.42 6.35 7.96
N THR A 252 -0.30 5.11 8.43
CA THR A 252 -1.44 4.24 8.74
C THR A 252 -2.32 4.83 9.85
N ALA A 253 -1.72 5.41 10.90
CA ALA A 253 -2.48 6.07 11.96
C ALA A 253 -3.27 7.26 11.42
N LEU A 254 -2.67 8.08 10.55
CA LEU A 254 -3.34 9.20 9.90
C LEU A 254 -4.49 8.73 8.99
N SER A 255 -4.29 7.66 8.20
CA SER A 255 -5.36 7.07 7.38
C SER A 255 -6.52 6.57 8.24
N LEU A 256 -6.25 5.87 9.35
CA LEU A 256 -7.30 5.41 10.27
C LEU A 256 -8.06 6.58 10.92
N ILE A 257 -7.37 7.65 11.29
CA ILE A 257 -8.00 8.88 11.80
C ILE A 257 -8.87 9.52 10.72
N SER A 258 -8.39 9.58 9.48
CA SER A 258 -9.14 10.11 8.33
C SER A 258 -10.42 9.31 8.11
N ILE A 259 -10.31 7.98 8.01
CA ILE A 259 -11.45 7.06 7.83
C ILE A 259 -12.47 7.22 8.97
N ALA A 260 -12.01 7.29 10.22
CA ALA A 260 -12.88 7.40 11.39
C ALA A 260 -13.67 8.72 11.43
N ASN A 261 -13.07 9.79 10.91
CA ASN A 261 -13.63 11.14 10.90
C ASN A 261 -14.23 11.55 9.54
N ALA A 262 -14.29 10.65 8.56
CA ALA A 262 -14.82 11.01 7.25
C ALA A 262 -16.25 11.56 7.38
N PRO A 263 -16.56 12.63 6.61
CA PRO A 263 -17.81 13.37 6.75
C PRO A 263 -19.03 12.50 6.40
N LEU A 264 -18.82 11.49 5.57
CA LEU A 264 -19.81 10.48 5.23
C LEU A 264 -19.11 9.15 4.98
N ASN A 265 -19.68 8.07 5.51
CA ASN A 265 -19.23 6.71 5.27
C ASN A 265 -20.43 5.79 5.03
N ILE A 266 -20.28 4.84 4.09
CA ILE A 266 -21.14 3.66 4.03
C ILE A 266 -20.62 2.66 5.07
N VAL A 267 -21.45 2.28 6.04
CA VAL A 267 -21.03 1.47 7.20
C VAL A 267 -21.58 0.06 7.22
N ASP A 268 -22.60 -0.21 6.42
CA ASP A 268 -23.15 -1.55 6.24
C ASP A 268 -23.65 -1.68 4.80
N VAL A 269 -23.42 -2.84 4.19
CA VAL A 269 -23.89 -3.16 2.83
C VAL A 269 -24.32 -4.62 2.81
N SER A 270 -25.57 -4.83 2.44
CA SER A 270 -26.17 -6.14 2.22
C SER A 270 -26.68 -6.22 0.79
N THR A 271 -26.42 -7.32 0.09
CA THR A 271 -26.87 -7.50 -1.30
C THR A 271 -27.67 -8.78 -1.46
N THR A 272 -28.68 -8.74 -2.33
CA THR A 272 -29.41 -9.91 -2.82
C THR A 272 -29.25 -10.01 -4.35
N SER A 273 -29.92 -10.98 -4.99
CA SER A 273 -29.96 -11.06 -6.47
C SER A 273 -30.51 -9.81 -7.14
N SER A 274 -31.34 -9.04 -6.44
CA SER A 274 -32.13 -7.96 -7.03
C SER A 274 -32.21 -6.71 -6.16
N SER A 275 -31.46 -6.66 -5.06
CA SER A 275 -31.44 -5.47 -4.21
C SER A 275 -30.06 -5.23 -3.60
N ILE A 276 -29.78 -3.96 -3.32
CA ILE A 276 -28.67 -3.50 -2.50
C ILE A 276 -29.26 -2.69 -1.36
N GLU A 277 -28.93 -3.07 -0.14
CA GLU A 277 -29.25 -2.37 1.10
C GLU A 277 -27.97 -1.83 1.72
N PHE A 278 -28.00 -0.61 2.24
CA PHE A 278 -26.83 0.00 2.86
C PHE A 278 -27.21 1.07 3.88
N THR A 279 -26.29 1.35 4.80
CA THR A 279 -26.46 2.39 5.83
C THR A 279 -25.40 3.47 5.69
N LEU A 280 -25.82 4.73 5.78
CA LEU A 280 -24.89 5.87 5.82
C LEU A 280 -24.68 6.33 7.26
N LYS A 281 -23.42 6.44 7.63
CA LYS A 281 -22.99 7.22 8.79
C LYS A 281 -22.60 8.60 8.30
N ILE A 282 -23.36 9.61 8.75
CA ILE A 282 -23.16 11.01 8.38
C ILE A 282 -22.56 11.75 9.58
N ASN A 283 -21.43 12.41 9.36
CA ASN A 283 -20.75 13.27 10.31
C ASN A 283 -20.68 14.68 9.70
N GLU A 284 -21.59 15.58 10.11
CA GLU A 284 -21.57 16.99 9.68
C GLU A 284 -21.69 17.24 8.16
N ALA A 285 -22.03 16.22 7.38
CA ALA A 285 -22.37 16.35 5.96
C ALA A 285 -23.89 16.42 5.71
N THR A 286 -24.27 17.05 4.61
CA THR A 286 -25.64 17.00 4.08
C THR A 286 -25.64 16.25 2.77
N VAL A 287 -26.28 15.08 2.72
CA VAL A 287 -26.44 14.34 1.45
C VAL A 287 -27.32 15.16 0.52
N GLN A 288 -26.89 15.33 -0.72
CA GLN A 288 -27.67 16.00 -1.76
C GLN A 288 -28.32 14.97 -2.69
N LYS A 289 -27.55 13.95 -3.06
CA LYS A 289 -27.94 12.98 -4.06
C LYS A 289 -27.24 11.65 -3.81
N ILE A 290 -27.97 10.56 -4.03
CA ILE A 290 -27.40 9.21 -4.07
C ILE A 290 -27.74 8.62 -5.43
N GLU A 291 -26.74 8.12 -6.13
CA GLU A 291 -26.88 7.50 -7.44
C GLU A 291 -26.31 6.09 -7.42
N LEU A 292 -26.98 5.20 -8.14
CA LEU A 292 -26.52 3.85 -8.38
C LEU A 292 -26.19 3.74 -9.86
N TYR A 293 -24.94 3.43 -10.16
CA TYR A 293 -24.49 3.14 -11.50
C TYR A 293 -24.25 1.64 -11.65
N SER A 294 -24.51 1.07 -12.82
CA SER A 294 -24.02 -0.25 -13.20
C SER A 294 -22.76 -0.10 -14.06
N LYS A 295 -21.85 -1.07 -13.96
CA LYS A 295 -20.67 -1.17 -14.81
C LYS A 295 -20.68 -2.52 -15.52
N ASP A 296 -20.69 -2.48 -16.85
CA ASP A 296 -20.70 -3.70 -17.67
C ASP A 296 -19.30 -4.31 -17.82
N ASP A 297 -19.23 -5.48 -18.48
CA ASP A 297 -17.97 -6.20 -18.71
C ASP A 297 -16.99 -5.43 -19.63
N ALA A 298 -17.47 -4.44 -20.39
CA ALA A 298 -16.66 -3.55 -21.22
C ALA A 298 -16.18 -2.30 -20.44
N GLY A 299 -16.62 -2.14 -19.19
CA GLY A 299 -16.28 -1.01 -18.33
C GLY A 299 -17.17 0.22 -18.52
N GLU A 300 -18.25 0.12 -19.30
CA GLU A 300 -19.20 1.21 -19.53
C GLU A 300 -20.08 1.40 -18.28
N ILE A 301 -20.18 2.65 -17.81
CA ILE A 301 -20.91 3.01 -16.59
C ILE A 301 -22.28 3.59 -16.98
N THR A 302 -23.37 2.99 -16.49
CA THR A 302 -24.74 3.40 -16.77
C THR A 302 -25.46 3.80 -15.48
N LEU A 303 -26.12 4.96 -15.46
CA LEU A 303 -26.95 5.37 -14.33
C LEU A 303 -28.22 4.52 -14.27
N GLU A 304 -28.41 3.79 -13.18
CA GLU A 304 -29.53 2.87 -12.98
C GLU A 304 -30.64 3.52 -12.14
N LYS A 305 -30.25 4.15 -11.03
CA LYS A 305 -31.19 4.74 -10.07
C LYS A 305 -30.63 5.99 -9.41
N THR A 306 -31.55 6.87 -8.99
CA THR A 306 -31.23 8.07 -8.21
C THR A 306 -32.20 8.18 -7.03
N MET A 307 -31.67 8.56 -5.87
CA MET A 307 -32.44 8.98 -4.69
C MET A 307 -32.07 10.43 -4.37
N THR A 308 -33.06 11.32 -4.39
CA THR A 308 -32.92 12.71 -3.94
C THR A 308 -33.16 12.80 -2.44
N ALA A 309 -32.26 13.50 -1.75
CA ALA A 309 -32.16 13.52 -0.30
C ALA A 309 -33.17 14.46 0.37
N GLU A 310 -34.45 14.11 0.31
CA GLU A 310 -35.43 14.51 1.32
C GLU A 310 -35.81 13.27 2.12
N GLN A 311 -34.87 12.71 2.88
CA GLN A 311 -35.13 11.60 3.79
C GLN A 311 -34.96 12.02 5.25
N THR A 312 -35.85 11.52 6.10
CA THR A 312 -35.86 11.73 7.56
C THR A 312 -34.91 10.78 8.31
N SER A 313 -34.38 9.76 7.64
CA SER A 313 -33.42 8.78 8.17
C SER A 313 -32.57 8.20 7.03
N TYR A 314 -31.26 8.07 7.23
CA TYR A 314 -30.32 7.41 6.29
C TYR A 314 -29.91 6.01 6.77
N GLN A 315 -30.80 5.37 7.53
CA GLN A 315 -30.71 3.96 7.92
C GLN A 315 -31.45 3.10 6.88
N ASP A 316 -30.91 1.93 6.55
CA ASP A 316 -31.55 0.93 5.68
C ASP A 316 -31.95 1.44 4.28
N LEU A 317 -31.09 2.25 3.65
CA LEU A 317 -31.29 2.70 2.28
C LEU A 317 -31.28 1.50 1.34
N ARG A 318 -32.20 1.48 0.37
CA ARG A 318 -32.42 0.30 -0.47
C ARG A 318 -32.69 0.64 -1.93
N PHE A 319 -31.98 -0.05 -2.82
CA PHE A 319 -32.27 -0.11 -4.25
C PHE A 319 -32.81 -1.50 -4.60
N ASP A 320 -34.05 -1.59 -5.08
CA ASP A 320 -34.70 -2.84 -5.49
C ASP A 320 -34.72 -3.09 -7.00
N ASN A 321 -35.22 -4.25 -7.45
CA ASN A 321 -35.43 -4.59 -8.87
C ASN A 321 -34.18 -4.41 -9.73
N LEU A 322 -33.01 -4.66 -9.14
CA LEU A 322 -31.74 -4.56 -9.84
C LEU A 322 -31.50 -5.81 -10.69
N PRO A 323 -30.94 -5.67 -11.90
CA PRO A 323 -30.34 -6.77 -12.63
C PRO A 323 -29.40 -7.61 -11.75
N SER A 324 -29.57 -8.93 -11.82
CA SER A 324 -28.65 -9.85 -11.18
C SER A 324 -27.33 -9.91 -11.96
N PHE A 325 -26.23 -10.16 -11.26
CA PHE A 325 -24.90 -10.40 -11.84
C PHE A 325 -24.26 -9.16 -12.50
N VAL A 326 -24.60 -7.97 -11.99
CA VAL A 326 -24.04 -6.70 -12.45
C VAL A 326 -23.22 -6.08 -11.32
N ARG A 327 -22.09 -5.44 -11.66
CA ARG A 327 -21.35 -4.59 -10.72
C ARG A 327 -22.03 -3.24 -10.64
N TYR A 328 -22.27 -2.77 -9.43
CA TYR A 328 -22.81 -1.45 -9.18
C TYR A 328 -21.78 -0.56 -8.48
N GLU A 329 -21.94 0.75 -8.65
CA GLU A 329 -21.20 1.78 -7.94
C GLU A 329 -22.22 2.74 -7.32
N ILE A 330 -22.19 2.88 -6.00
CA ILE A 330 -22.99 3.88 -5.29
C ILE A 330 -22.17 5.16 -5.23
N HIS A 331 -22.70 6.23 -5.83
CA HIS A 331 -22.14 7.57 -5.79
C HIS A 331 -23.00 8.44 -4.88
N ILE A 332 -22.37 9.10 -3.92
CA ILE A 332 -23.05 9.96 -2.96
C ILE A 332 -22.46 11.36 -3.10
N THR A 333 -23.26 12.29 -3.60
CA THR A 333 -22.94 13.71 -3.58
C THR A 333 -23.42 14.30 -2.27
N TYR A 334 -22.52 14.92 -1.52
CA TYR A 334 -22.83 15.56 -0.25
C TYR A 334 -22.17 16.93 -0.15
N SER A 335 -22.70 17.80 0.71
CA SER A 335 -21.99 19.02 1.11
C SER A 335 -21.40 18.86 2.50
N TYR A 336 -20.14 19.23 2.66
CA TYR A 336 -19.41 19.30 3.93
C TYR A 336 -18.62 20.61 3.96
N GLU A 337 -18.69 21.36 5.07
CA GLU A 337 -18.06 22.68 5.23
C GLU A 337 -18.35 23.70 4.09
N GLY A 338 -19.49 23.57 3.41
CA GLY A 338 -19.87 24.43 2.29
C GLY A 338 -19.24 24.07 0.94
N LEU A 339 -18.47 22.98 0.86
CA LEU A 339 -17.97 22.39 -0.37
C LEU A 339 -18.86 21.21 -0.77
N ILE A 340 -19.02 20.98 -2.08
CA ILE A 340 -19.68 19.80 -2.62
C ILE A 340 -18.60 18.75 -2.88
N GLU A 341 -18.78 17.59 -2.27
CA GLU A 341 -17.90 16.42 -2.42
C GLU A 341 -18.70 15.22 -2.94
N GLU A 342 -17.98 14.24 -3.46
CA GLU A 342 -18.53 13.00 -3.96
C GLU A 342 -17.75 11.82 -3.37
N THR A 343 -18.46 10.81 -2.88
CA THR A 343 -17.85 9.53 -2.50
C THR A 343 -18.46 8.39 -3.32
N THR A 344 -17.63 7.43 -3.69
CA THR A 344 -18.02 6.28 -4.49
C THR A 344 -17.71 4.98 -3.75
N SER A 345 -18.62 4.02 -3.81
CA SER A 345 -18.41 2.67 -3.28
C SER A 345 -18.87 1.61 -4.28
N VAL A 346 -17.95 0.72 -4.65
CA VAL A 346 -18.19 -0.35 -5.62
C VAL A 346 -18.80 -1.57 -4.92
N ILE A 347 -19.98 -2.02 -5.37
CA ILE A 347 -20.78 -3.10 -4.77
C ILE A 347 -21.35 -3.97 -5.89
N SER A 348 -21.20 -5.30 -5.86
CA SER A 348 -21.89 -6.19 -6.81
C SER A 348 -23.03 -6.96 -6.16
N THR A 349 -24.06 -7.24 -6.96
CA THR A 349 -25.13 -8.17 -6.59
C THR A 349 -24.72 -9.59 -7.00
N SER A 350 -24.89 -10.58 -6.13
CA SER A 350 -24.76 -11.99 -6.54
C SER A 350 -25.92 -12.81 -6.00
N ALA A 351 -26.68 -13.44 -6.89
CA ALA A 351 -27.28 -14.72 -6.53
C ALA A 351 -27.44 -15.60 -7.76
N ARG A 352 -26.65 -16.67 -7.84
CA ARG A 352 -26.92 -17.81 -8.71
C ARG A 352 -27.93 -18.71 -7.99
N THR A 353 -29.18 -18.77 -8.45
CA THR A 353 -30.03 -19.94 -8.14
C THR A 353 -29.47 -21.15 -8.89
N ARG A 354 -29.25 -22.28 -8.17
CA ARG A 354 -28.96 -23.59 -8.78
C ARG A 354 -29.99 -23.85 -9.89
N ARG A 355 -29.53 -24.07 -11.13
CA ARG A 355 -30.32 -24.95 -12.02
C ARG A 355 -30.19 -26.36 -11.47
N ALA A 356 -31.34 -26.95 -11.17
CA ALA A 356 -31.51 -28.34 -10.75
C ALA A 356 -31.01 -29.31 -11.82
#